data_AF-A0A6I6H2U6-F1
#
_entry.id   AF-A0A6I6H2U6-F1
#
_cell.length_a   1.000
_cell.length_b   1.000
_cell.length_c   1.000
_cell.angle_alpha   90.00
_cell.angle_beta   90.00
_cell.angle_gamma   90.00
#
_symmetry.space_group_name_H-M   'P 1'
#
loop_
_entity.id
_entity.type
_entity.pdbx_description
1 polymer ?
#
loop_
_entity_poly.entity_id
_entity_poly.type
_entity_poly.pdbx_seq_one_letter_code
_entity_poly.pdbx_strand_id
1 'polypeptide(L)'
;MKLQAILPSLTQGSSSMGTHRERSFIASVASESGSLGYFGQLHAESLINPFNDFSWFGVGNSHFASHVLGHVGEPRAIPTLHWYFRSTDTGYLIYVRSQQFFGRYIGHRRSCFGAFSTNDEGRSTFRFDPLIGEEHRLGEEFVTRLISLDTGQPLCLRSRYFRYRVRKNHYEDKLCTFVAAGGGEPLHLRLKVVQTNAPYLDNPDEV
;
A
#
# COMPACT_ATOMS: atom_id res chain seq x y z
N MET A 1 -14.19 -20.49 -9.90
CA MET A 1 -14.80 -20.07 -8.62
C MET A 1 -14.98 -18.55 -8.69
N LYS A 2 -16.22 -18.03 -8.61
CA LYS A 2 -16.55 -16.63 -8.96
C LYS A 2 -16.10 -15.64 -7.87
N LEU A 3 -15.25 -14.68 -8.24
CA LEU A 3 -14.82 -13.51 -7.44
C LEU A 3 -15.97 -12.64 -6.87
N GLN A 4 -17.22 -12.89 -7.26
CA GLN A 4 -18.43 -12.26 -6.69
C GLN A 4 -18.59 -12.51 -5.17
N ALA A 5 -17.93 -13.52 -4.59
CA ALA A 5 -17.97 -13.77 -3.16
C ALA A 5 -16.94 -12.96 -2.34
N ILE A 6 -15.87 -12.45 -2.96
CA ILE A 6 -14.76 -11.77 -2.25
C ILE A 6 -15.00 -10.25 -2.17
N LEU A 7 -15.74 -9.72 -3.14
CA LEU A 7 -16.24 -8.35 -3.14
C LEU A 7 -17.76 -8.43 -3.04
N PRO A 8 -18.35 -8.58 -1.83
CA PRO A 8 -19.80 -8.52 -1.72
C PRO A 8 -20.23 -7.17 -2.29
N SER A 9 -21.03 -7.26 -3.36
CA SER A 9 -21.80 -6.21 -4.01
C SER A 9 -21.59 -4.82 -3.40
N LEU A 10 -20.83 -3.97 -4.10
CA LEU A 10 -20.72 -2.53 -3.83
C LEU A 10 -22.05 -1.77 -4.02
N THR A 11 -23.16 -2.48 -4.24
CA THR A 11 -24.51 -1.95 -4.33
C THR A 11 -25.52 -2.90 -3.68
N GLN A 12 -26.11 -2.44 -2.57
CA GLN A 12 -27.36 -2.90 -1.92
C GLN A 12 -27.42 -4.27 -1.24
N GLY A 13 -27.57 -4.22 0.10
CA GLY A 13 -28.64 -4.88 0.85
C GLY A 13 -28.92 -6.36 0.62
N SER A 14 -28.07 -7.25 1.12
CA SER A 14 -28.51 -8.45 1.86
C SER A 14 -27.28 -9.13 2.48
N SER A 15 -27.31 -9.29 3.80
CA SER A 15 -26.27 -9.92 4.60
C SER A 15 -26.27 -11.43 4.41
N SER A 16 -25.42 -11.97 3.53
CA SER A 16 -24.70 -13.18 3.93
C SER A 16 -23.52 -12.72 4.78
N MET A 17 -23.61 -12.86 6.09
CA MET A 17 -22.54 -12.47 7.02
C MET A 17 -21.37 -13.43 6.90
N GLY A 18 -20.58 -13.30 5.83
CA GLY A 18 -19.27 -13.91 5.78
C GLY A 18 -18.41 -13.33 6.91
N THR A 19 -17.71 -14.20 7.64
CA THR A 19 -16.74 -13.81 8.66
C THR A 19 -15.70 -12.85 8.07
N HIS A 20 -15.04 -12.04 8.90
CA HIS A 20 -13.91 -11.23 8.44
C HIS A 20 -12.84 -12.05 7.71
N ARG A 21 -12.65 -13.30 8.15
CA ARG A 21 -11.76 -14.25 7.51
C ARG A 21 -12.16 -14.56 6.07
N GLU A 22 -13.43 -14.83 5.83
CA GLU A 22 -13.96 -15.13 4.49
C GLU A 22 -13.84 -13.93 3.52
N ARG A 23 -13.84 -12.72 4.08
CA ARG A 23 -13.64 -11.47 3.32
C ARG A 23 -12.16 -11.05 3.21
N SER A 24 -11.25 -11.78 3.86
CA SER A 24 -9.81 -11.48 3.83
C SER A 24 -9.08 -12.26 2.74
N PHE A 25 -8.10 -11.63 2.11
CA PHE A 25 -7.40 -12.23 0.97
C PHE A 25 -5.98 -11.67 0.81
N ILE A 26 -5.13 -12.43 0.13
CA ILE A 26 -3.84 -11.96 -0.36
C ILE A 26 -4.00 -11.65 -1.84
N ALA A 27 -3.50 -10.50 -2.27
CA ALA A 27 -3.41 -10.14 -3.68
C ALA A 27 -1.98 -9.70 -4.03
N SER A 28 -1.57 -9.97 -5.27
CA SER A 28 -0.48 -9.20 -5.87
C SER A 28 -1.00 -7.82 -6.27
N VAL A 29 -0.17 -6.82 -6.06
CA VAL A 29 -0.50 -5.41 -6.23
C VAL A 29 0.46 -4.78 -7.23
N ALA A 30 -0.09 -4.16 -8.25
CA ALA A 30 0.64 -3.36 -9.23
C ALA A 30 -0.09 -2.04 -9.45
N SER A 31 0.61 -1.06 -10.02
CA SER A 31 -0.09 0.09 -10.59
C SER A 31 -0.61 -0.27 -11.98
N GLU A 32 -1.71 0.37 -12.40
CA GLU A 32 -2.19 0.29 -13.77
C GLU A 32 -1.17 0.82 -14.78
N SER A 33 -0.37 1.82 -14.39
CA SER A 33 0.70 2.41 -15.19
C SER A 33 2.05 2.32 -14.49
N GLY A 34 3.11 2.03 -15.21
CA GLY A 34 4.48 1.98 -14.66
C GLY A 34 4.68 0.91 -13.57
N SER A 35 5.61 1.19 -12.66
CA SER A 35 6.02 0.27 -11.58
C SER A 35 5.70 0.83 -10.22
N LEU A 36 5.01 0.04 -9.40
CA LEU A 36 4.71 0.32 -8.00
C LEU A 36 5.62 -0.54 -7.11
N GLY A 37 6.31 0.08 -6.16
CA GLY A 37 7.25 -0.61 -5.28
C GLY A 37 7.57 0.23 -4.05
N TYR A 38 8.40 -0.30 -3.17
CA TYR A 38 9.00 0.52 -2.12
C TYR A 38 10.19 1.29 -2.68
N PHE A 39 10.50 2.46 -2.11
CA PHE A 39 11.65 3.26 -2.55
C PHE A 39 12.97 2.48 -2.51
N GLY A 40 13.16 1.59 -1.54
CA GLY A 40 14.35 0.73 -1.48
C GLY A 40 14.45 -0.30 -2.63
N GLN A 41 13.37 -0.50 -3.40
CA GLN A 41 13.33 -1.34 -4.60
C GLN A 41 13.40 -0.49 -5.87
N LEU A 42 12.75 0.68 -5.85
CA LEU A 42 12.61 1.55 -7.02
C LEU A 42 13.85 2.41 -7.25
N HIS A 43 14.63 2.70 -6.23
CA HIS A 43 15.78 3.59 -6.29
C HIS A 43 17.01 2.91 -5.73
N ALA A 44 18.14 3.04 -6.44
CA ALA A 44 19.42 2.49 -5.98
C ALA A 44 20.02 3.36 -4.85
N GLU A 45 19.65 4.63 -4.82
CA GLU A 45 20.13 5.60 -3.85
C GLU A 45 19.44 5.43 -2.50
N SER A 46 20.19 5.61 -1.42
CA SER A 46 19.63 5.68 -0.07
C SER A 46 18.96 7.04 0.16
N LEU A 47 17.73 7.17 -0.34
CA LEU A 47 16.91 8.39 -0.22
C LEU A 47 16.61 8.68 1.26
N ILE A 48 16.88 9.89 1.70
CA ILE A 48 16.57 10.40 3.04
C ILE A 48 15.07 10.66 3.12
N ASN A 49 14.46 10.29 4.23
CA ASN A 49 13.06 10.52 4.48
C ASN A 49 12.79 12.02 4.76
N PRO A 50 12.17 12.78 3.83
CA PRO A 50 11.88 14.19 4.02
C PRO A 50 10.70 14.42 4.97
N PHE A 51 10.03 13.35 5.40
CA PHE A 51 8.93 13.37 6.35
C PHE A 51 9.41 13.11 7.78
N ASN A 52 10.71 12.93 8.01
CA ASN A 52 11.22 12.86 9.38
C ASN A 52 11.46 14.26 9.94
N ASP A 53 10.73 14.61 11.01
CA ASP A 53 11.13 15.71 11.88
C ASP A 53 12.41 15.32 12.64
N PHE A 54 13.33 16.26 12.72
CA PHE A 54 14.60 16.11 13.43
C PHE A 54 14.36 15.68 14.89
N SER A 55 14.82 14.49 15.28
CA SER A 55 14.79 14.04 16.68
C SER A 55 16.14 14.30 17.35
N TRP A 56 16.19 15.23 18.31
CA TRP A 56 17.41 15.53 19.07
C TRP A 56 17.97 14.31 19.84
N PHE A 57 17.12 13.33 20.16
CA PHE A 57 17.46 12.20 21.05
C PHE A 57 17.76 10.86 20.35
N GLY A 58 17.92 10.82 19.03
CA GLY A 58 18.43 9.61 18.34
C GLY A 58 17.56 8.34 18.45
N VAL A 59 16.32 8.41 18.95
CA VAL A 59 15.42 7.26 19.05
C VAL A 59 14.47 7.23 17.85
N GLY A 60 14.75 6.35 16.90
CA GLY A 60 13.72 5.46 16.34
C GLY A 60 13.02 5.81 15.02
N ASN A 61 13.44 6.80 14.23
CA ASN A 61 12.88 6.98 12.88
C ASN A 61 13.90 6.63 11.81
N SER A 62 13.54 5.71 10.89
CA SER A 62 14.37 5.35 9.74
C SER A 62 14.74 6.63 8.98
N HIS A 63 16.01 7.04 9.07
CA HIS A 63 16.54 8.19 8.32
C HIS A 63 16.30 8.06 6.81
N PHE A 64 16.11 6.83 6.32
CA PHE A 64 15.87 6.54 4.93
C PHE A 64 14.39 6.30 4.63
N ALA A 65 13.98 6.75 3.45
CA ALA A 65 12.65 6.61 2.88
C ALA A 65 12.39 5.22 2.29
N SER A 66 13.23 4.20 2.57
CA SER A 66 13.18 2.90 1.88
C SER A 66 11.83 2.17 1.99
N HIS A 67 11.05 2.47 3.03
CA HIS A 67 9.72 1.91 3.32
C HIS A 67 8.57 2.67 2.66
N VAL A 68 8.83 3.84 2.08
CA VAL A 68 7.82 4.66 1.40
C VAL A 68 7.39 3.96 0.13
N LEU A 69 6.08 3.92 -0.12
CA LEU A 69 5.53 3.43 -1.38
C LEU A 69 5.77 4.47 -2.48
N GLY A 70 6.27 4.00 -3.60
CA GLY A 70 6.70 4.81 -4.72
C GLY A 70 6.17 4.32 -6.06
N HIS A 71 6.33 5.18 -7.05
CA HIS A 71 5.96 4.92 -8.43
C HIS A 71 7.05 5.40 -9.38
N VAL A 72 7.25 4.65 -10.47
CA VAL A 72 8.05 5.07 -11.61
C VAL A 72 7.22 4.83 -12.86
N GLY A 73 7.10 5.82 -13.75
CA GLY A 73 6.27 5.70 -14.96
C GLY A 73 6.73 4.62 -15.95
N GLU A 74 7.98 4.17 -15.82
CA GLU A 74 8.56 3.11 -16.64
C GLU A 74 8.45 1.74 -15.96
N PRO A 75 8.27 0.65 -16.73
CA PRO A 75 8.39 -0.71 -16.22
C PRO A 75 9.79 -0.98 -15.66
N ARG A 76 9.86 -1.54 -14.45
CA ARG A 76 11.08 -1.96 -13.77
C ARG A 76 10.92 -3.41 -13.33
N ALA A 77 11.99 -4.17 -13.45
CA ALA A 77 12.07 -5.51 -12.90
C ALA A 77 12.27 -5.46 -11.39
N ILE A 78 11.17 -5.26 -10.65
CA ILE A 78 11.13 -5.30 -9.19
C ILE A 78 10.32 -6.50 -8.70
N PRO A 79 10.62 -7.05 -7.50
CA PRO A 79 9.80 -8.10 -6.92
C PRO A 79 8.34 -7.65 -6.77
N THR A 80 7.41 -8.52 -7.14
CA THR A 80 5.98 -8.25 -7.03
C THR A 80 5.57 -7.92 -5.60
N LEU A 81 4.74 -6.89 -5.45
CA LEU A 81 4.14 -6.57 -4.16
C LEU A 81 3.01 -7.56 -3.87
N HIS A 82 3.04 -8.17 -2.70
CA HIS A 82 1.95 -8.99 -2.18
C HIS A 82 1.45 -8.35 -0.90
N TRP A 83 0.15 -8.05 -0.86
CA TRP A 83 -0.51 -7.50 0.30
C TRP A 83 -1.61 -8.43 0.78
N TYR A 84 -1.72 -8.56 2.09
CA TYR A 84 -2.82 -9.21 2.77
C TYR A 84 -3.84 -8.15 3.21
N PHE A 85 -5.02 -8.21 2.61
CA PHE A 85 -6.16 -7.37 2.91
C PHE A 85 -7.00 -8.08 3.98
N ARG A 86 -6.83 -7.66 5.24
CA ARG A 86 -7.62 -8.15 6.36
C ARG A 86 -8.91 -7.35 6.47
N SER A 87 -10.04 -8.00 6.29
CA SER A 87 -11.35 -7.38 6.57
C SER A 87 -11.52 -7.16 8.07
N THR A 88 -12.10 -6.02 8.43
CA THR A 88 -12.51 -5.63 9.78
C THR A 88 -13.86 -4.92 9.69
N ASP A 89 -14.49 -4.61 10.82
CA ASP A 89 -15.76 -3.87 10.83
C ASP A 89 -15.63 -2.45 10.24
N THR A 90 -14.43 -1.87 10.31
CA THR A 90 -14.16 -0.50 9.86
C THR A 90 -13.52 -0.43 8.48
N GLY A 91 -13.37 -1.55 7.77
CA GLY A 91 -12.73 -1.62 6.45
C GLY A 91 -11.58 -2.61 6.40
N TYR A 92 -10.60 -2.38 5.53
CA TYR A 92 -9.44 -3.26 5.37
C TYR A 92 -8.20 -2.71 6.08
N LEU A 93 -7.57 -3.55 6.89
CA LEU A 93 -6.17 -3.38 7.29
C LEU A 93 -5.29 -4.09 6.27
N ILE A 94 -4.21 -3.46 5.83
CA ILE A 94 -3.34 -4.02 4.80
C ILE A 94 -1.98 -4.35 5.39
N TYR A 95 -1.55 -5.60 5.25
CA TYR A 95 -0.24 -6.09 5.70
C TYR A 95 0.62 -6.52 4.52
N VAL A 96 1.92 -6.29 4.63
CA VAL A 96 2.90 -6.67 3.61
C VAL A 96 3.21 -8.15 3.72
N ARG A 97 3.05 -8.86 2.59
CA ARG A 97 3.42 -10.28 2.41
C ARG A 97 4.61 -10.48 1.48
N SER A 98 5.09 -9.41 0.84
CA SER A 98 6.39 -9.43 0.16
C SER A 98 7.53 -9.63 1.16
N GLN A 99 8.62 -10.26 0.72
CA GLN A 99 9.80 -10.51 1.56
C GLN A 99 10.34 -9.23 2.20
N GLN A 100 10.42 -8.15 1.42
CA GLN A 100 10.78 -6.85 1.96
C GLN A 100 9.61 -6.28 2.75
N PHE A 101 9.87 -5.96 4.02
CA PHE A 101 8.89 -5.45 4.98
C PHE A 101 7.78 -6.43 5.36
N PHE A 102 7.99 -7.74 5.19
CA PHE A 102 7.03 -8.76 5.62
C PHE A 102 6.49 -8.50 7.05
N GLY A 103 5.18 -8.63 7.22
CA GLY A 103 4.50 -8.43 8.50
C GLY A 103 4.20 -6.97 8.86
N ARG A 104 4.83 -6.00 8.18
CA ARG A 104 4.53 -4.56 8.36
C ARG A 104 3.14 -4.23 7.82
N TYR A 105 2.54 -3.16 8.33
CA TYR A 105 1.27 -2.67 7.80
C TYR A 105 1.48 -1.51 6.80
N ILE A 106 0.57 -1.38 5.84
CA ILE A 106 0.51 -0.20 4.98
C ILE A 106 -0.24 0.90 5.74
N GLY A 107 0.45 2.00 6.01
CA GLY A 107 -0.07 3.10 6.82
C GLY A 107 0.14 4.45 6.17
N HIS A 108 -0.57 5.46 6.66
CA HIS A 108 -0.35 6.86 6.33
C HIS A 108 0.42 7.54 7.47
N ARG A 109 1.58 8.13 7.17
CA ARG A 109 2.32 8.96 8.12
C ARG A 109 2.87 10.19 7.41
N ARG A 110 2.63 11.36 8.02
CA ARG A 110 3.21 12.65 7.61
C ARG A 110 3.15 12.87 6.09
N SER A 111 1.96 12.65 5.52
CA SER A 111 1.62 12.86 4.10
C SER A 111 2.10 11.79 3.10
N CYS A 112 2.63 10.65 3.55
CA CYS A 112 3.00 9.55 2.66
C CYS A 112 2.42 8.21 3.14
N PHE A 113 2.25 7.29 2.19
CA PHE A 113 1.97 5.88 2.48
C PHE A 113 3.24 5.05 2.41
N GLY A 114 3.36 4.05 3.29
CA GLY A 114 4.53 3.19 3.37
C GLY A 114 4.30 1.98 4.27
N ALA A 115 5.32 1.13 4.38
CA ALA A 115 5.32 -0.05 5.23
C ALA A 115 5.90 0.24 6.63
N PHE A 116 5.04 0.32 7.64
CA PHE A 116 5.36 0.69 9.01
C PHE A 116 5.26 -0.50 9.99
N SER A 117 5.98 -0.42 11.13
CA SER A 117 6.07 -1.53 12.09
C SER A 117 4.72 -1.83 12.72
N THR A 118 4.35 -3.05 13.10
CA THR A 118 3.04 -3.30 13.76
C THR A 118 2.91 -2.72 15.16
N ASN A 119 4.04 -2.39 15.79
CA ASN A 119 4.13 -1.72 17.10
C ASN A 119 3.93 -0.20 17.01
N ASP A 120 3.89 0.35 15.80
CA ASP A 120 3.66 1.76 15.56
C ASP A 120 2.17 2.11 15.73
N GLU A 121 1.87 3.22 16.40
CA GLU A 121 0.52 3.81 16.39
C GLU A 121 0.14 4.32 14.98
N GLY A 122 -1.15 4.26 14.64
CA GLY A 122 -1.67 4.80 13.37
C GLY A 122 -1.75 3.76 12.24
N ARG A 123 -2.41 2.63 12.49
CA ARG A 123 -2.77 1.67 11.44
C ARG A 123 -3.86 2.27 10.57
N SER A 124 -3.56 2.43 9.28
CA SER A 124 -4.55 2.95 8.34
C SER A 124 -5.55 1.90 7.92
N THR A 125 -6.80 2.34 7.85
CA THR A 125 -7.89 1.52 7.31
C THR A 125 -8.27 2.00 5.92
N PHE A 126 -8.64 1.05 5.06
CA PHE A 126 -8.90 1.33 3.65
C PHE A 126 -10.26 0.76 3.23
N ARG A 127 -10.86 1.41 2.24
CA ARG A 127 -11.94 0.82 1.45
C ARG A 127 -11.60 0.85 -0.02
N PHE A 128 -12.17 -0.09 -0.75
CA PHE A 128 -12.13 -0.05 -2.21
C PHE A 128 -13.09 1.00 -2.73
N ASP A 129 -12.63 1.72 -3.74
CA ASP A 129 -13.46 2.56 -4.59
C ASP A 129 -13.44 1.94 -5.99
N PRO A 130 -14.50 1.20 -6.37
CA PRO A 130 -14.58 0.63 -7.70
C PRO A 130 -14.66 1.78 -8.72
N LEU A 131 -13.89 1.70 -9.80
CA LEU A 131 -14.03 2.63 -10.91
C LEU A 131 -15.39 2.35 -11.58
N ILE A 132 -16.39 3.20 -11.33
CA ILE A 132 -17.72 3.08 -11.93
C ILE A 132 -17.58 3.28 -13.45
N GLY A 133 -18.04 2.30 -14.23
CA GLY A 133 -18.19 2.45 -15.68
C GLY A 133 -17.39 1.48 -16.53
N GLU A 134 -16.45 0.73 -15.95
CA GLU A 134 -15.71 -0.31 -16.67
C GLU A 134 -15.75 -1.61 -15.89
N GLU A 135 -16.46 -2.62 -16.41
CA GLU A 135 -16.23 -4.03 -16.07
C GLU A 135 -14.84 -4.47 -16.60
N HIS A 136 -13.77 -3.73 -16.28
CA HIS A 136 -12.39 -4.09 -16.65
C HIS A 136 -11.87 -5.16 -15.69
N ARG A 137 -12.55 -6.31 -15.72
CA ARG A 137 -11.94 -7.60 -15.43
C ARG A 137 -11.04 -7.93 -16.62
N LEU A 138 -9.80 -7.48 -16.57
CA LEU A 138 -8.74 -8.01 -17.41
C LEU A 138 -8.38 -9.42 -16.87
N GLY A 139 -9.26 -10.39 -17.09
CA GLY A 139 -9.11 -11.76 -16.60
C GLY A 139 -9.33 -11.92 -15.09
N GLU A 140 -8.35 -12.49 -14.39
CA GLU A 140 -8.36 -12.72 -12.92
C GLU A 140 -8.03 -11.46 -12.10
N GLU A 141 -7.76 -10.34 -12.78
CA GLU A 141 -7.36 -9.08 -12.15
C GLU A 141 -8.50 -8.06 -12.20
N PHE A 142 -8.51 -7.15 -11.24
CA PHE A 142 -9.41 -5.99 -11.25
C PHE A 142 -8.66 -4.70 -10.92
N VAL A 143 -9.11 -3.61 -11.55
CA VAL A 143 -8.58 -2.26 -11.29
C VAL A 143 -9.45 -1.57 -10.25
N THR A 144 -8.83 -0.95 -9.25
CA THR A 144 -9.53 -0.23 -8.19
C THR A 144 -8.69 0.93 -7.66
N ARG A 145 -9.32 1.81 -6.88
CA ARG A 145 -8.64 2.78 -6.05
C ARG A 145 -8.80 2.37 -4.58
N LEU A 146 -7.78 2.66 -3.78
CA LEU A 146 -7.89 2.60 -2.33
C LEU A 146 -8.20 3.99 -1.79
N ILE A 147 -9.21 4.08 -0.95
CA ILE A 147 -9.51 5.26 -0.15
C ILE A 147 -9.03 4.97 1.26
N SER A 148 -8.16 5.84 1.76
CA SER A 148 -7.79 5.85 3.17
C SER A 148 -8.94 6.43 3.98
N LEU A 149 -9.45 5.65 4.92
CA LEU A 149 -10.53 6.08 5.79
C LEU A 149 -10.06 7.08 6.85
N ASP A 150 -8.77 7.05 7.19
CA ASP A 150 -8.16 8.02 8.12
C ASP A 150 -8.16 9.45 7.54
N THR A 151 -7.99 9.57 6.22
CA THR A 151 -7.91 10.87 5.54
C THR A 151 -9.17 11.18 4.72
N GLY A 152 -10.02 10.20 4.47
CA GLY A 152 -11.16 10.29 3.56
C GLY A 152 -10.78 10.48 2.10
N GLN A 153 -9.49 10.34 1.74
CA GLN A 153 -8.96 10.65 0.41
C GLN A 153 -8.48 9.37 -0.31
N PRO A 154 -8.57 9.32 -1.65
CA PRO A 154 -7.92 8.28 -2.43
C PRO A 154 -6.39 8.37 -2.29
N LEU A 155 -5.74 7.23 -2.47
CA LEU A 155 -4.31 7.18 -2.69
C LEU A 155 -3.98 7.90 -4.00
N CYS A 156 -3.01 8.81 -3.94
CA CYS A 156 -2.57 9.62 -5.06
C CYS A 156 -1.05 9.52 -5.24
N LEU A 157 -0.59 9.73 -6.46
CA LEU A 157 0.81 9.90 -6.82
C LEU A 157 1.19 11.37 -6.70
N ARG A 158 2.24 11.65 -5.94
CA ARG A 158 2.83 12.99 -5.80
C ARG A 158 4.33 12.94 -6.03
N SER A 159 4.87 14.01 -6.62
CA SER A 159 6.30 14.13 -6.83
C SER A 159 6.92 15.11 -5.84
N ARG A 160 8.10 14.77 -5.33
CA ARG A 160 8.91 15.66 -4.47
C ARG A 160 10.39 15.34 -4.66
N TYR A 161 11.24 16.32 -4.40
CA TYR A 161 12.66 16.10 -4.30
C TYR A 161 13.01 15.37 -2.99
N PHE A 162 13.72 14.25 -3.12
CA PHE A 162 14.30 13.48 -2.03
C PHE A 162 15.81 13.64 -2.07
N ARG A 163 16.40 13.94 -0.92
CA ARG A 163 17.85 14.05 -0.79
C ARG A 163 18.49 12.69 -0.66
N TYR A 164 19.66 12.49 -1.23
CA TYR A 164 20.49 11.31 -1.01
C TYR A 164 21.97 11.68 -0.92
N ARG A 165 22.75 10.80 -0.31
CA ARG A 165 24.18 11.01 -0.14
C ARG A 165 24.94 10.37 -1.29
N VAL A 166 25.76 11.16 -1.98
CA VAL A 166 26.62 10.68 -3.07
C VAL A 166 28.01 10.33 -2.53
N ARG A 167 28.57 11.19 -1.67
CA ARG A 167 29.90 11.03 -1.05
C ARG A 167 29.94 11.62 0.36
N LYS A 168 31.09 11.56 1.03
CA LYS A 168 31.28 12.19 2.33
C LYS A 168 30.98 13.70 2.22
N ASN A 169 29.99 14.18 2.96
CA ASN A 169 29.54 15.58 2.99
C ASN A 169 29.01 16.14 1.64
N HIS A 170 28.63 15.28 0.70
CA HIS A 170 28.01 15.70 -0.56
C HIS A 170 26.65 15.02 -0.75
N TYR A 171 25.64 15.86 -0.98
CA TYR A 171 24.25 15.46 -1.14
C TYR A 171 23.72 16.01 -2.45
N GLU A 172 22.88 15.20 -3.09
CA GLU A 172 22.11 15.59 -4.26
C GLU A 172 20.63 15.36 -3.98
N ASP A 173 19.79 16.03 -4.75
CA ASP A 173 18.34 15.90 -4.68
C ASP A 173 17.84 15.20 -5.95
N LYS A 174 16.93 14.25 -5.79
CA LYS A 174 16.31 13.48 -6.87
C LYS A 174 14.80 13.65 -6.82
N LEU A 175 14.18 13.96 -7.96
CA LEU A 175 12.73 13.98 -8.05
C LEU A 175 12.20 12.53 -8.01
N CYS A 176 11.36 12.22 -7.03
CA CYS A 176 10.74 10.91 -6.87
C CYS A 176 9.24 11.04 -6.73
N THR A 177 8.51 10.06 -7.28
CA THR A 177 7.06 9.96 -7.15
C THR A 177 6.74 8.98 -6.01
N PHE A 178 5.96 9.44 -5.04
CA PHE A 178 5.55 8.67 -3.87
C PHE A 178 4.02 8.62 -3.75
N VAL A 179 3.53 7.64 -3.00
CA VAL A 179 2.10 7.49 -2.72
C VAL A 179 1.73 8.35 -1.51
N ALA A 180 0.70 9.17 -1.65
CA ALA A 180 0.22 10.14 -0.67
C ALA A 180 -1.31 10.07 -0.51
N ALA A 181 -1.83 10.74 0.51
CA ALA A 181 -3.27 10.96 0.67
C ALA A 181 -3.70 12.24 -0.06
N GLY A 182 -4.38 12.11 -1.19
CA GLY A 182 -4.85 13.25 -1.99
C GLY A 182 -3.74 14.14 -2.57
N GLY A 183 -4.15 15.22 -3.26
CA GLY A 183 -3.26 16.29 -3.72
C GLY A 183 -2.33 15.94 -4.89
N GLY A 184 -2.65 14.90 -5.65
CA GLY A 184 -1.93 14.47 -6.85
C GLY A 184 -2.79 13.57 -7.74
N GLU A 185 -2.17 12.93 -8.73
CA GLU A 185 -2.86 12.04 -9.67
C GLU A 185 -3.41 10.80 -8.93
N PRO A 186 -4.68 10.38 -9.13
CA PRO A 186 -5.20 9.18 -8.49
C PRO A 186 -4.38 7.93 -8.82
N LEU A 187 -4.03 7.14 -7.81
CA LEU A 187 -3.35 5.86 -8.01
C LEU A 187 -4.38 4.76 -8.30
N HIS A 188 -4.35 4.26 -9.52
CA HIS A 188 -5.08 3.04 -9.90
C HIS A 188 -4.23 1.81 -9.63
N LEU A 189 -4.80 0.87 -8.90
CA LEU A 189 -4.18 -0.40 -8.55
C LEU A 189 -4.79 -1.53 -9.34
N ARG A 190 -3.93 -2.35 -9.95
CA ARG A 190 -4.27 -3.67 -10.46
C ARG A 190 -4.06 -4.69 -9.36
N LEU A 191 -5.13 -5.39 -9.00
CA LEU A 191 -5.13 -6.43 -7.97
C LEU A 191 -5.41 -7.77 -8.61
N LYS A 192 -4.53 -8.75 -8.37
CA LYS A 192 -4.78 -10.16 -8.68
C LYS A 192 -4.85 -10.94 -7.38
N VAL A 193 -6.03 -11.48 -7.06
CA VAL A 193 -6.19 -12.29 -5.83
C VAL A 193 -5.43 -13.60 -6.00
N VAL A 194 -4.47 -13.84 -5.10
CA VAL A 194 -3.64 -15.06 -5.10
C VAL A 194 -4.12 -16.09 -4.09
N GLN A 195 -4.77 -15.65 -3.01
CA GLN A 195 -5.31 -16.53 -1.97
C GLN A 195 -6.51 -15.88 -1.29
N THR A 196 -7.60 -16.63 -1.13
CA THR A 196 -8.76 -16.24 -0.32
C THR A 196 -8.73 -16.93 1.04
N ASN A 197 -9.47 -16.40 2.02
CA ASN A 197 -9.57 -16.97 3.37
C ASN A 197 -8.19 -17.14 4.03
N ALA A 198 -7.24 -16.26 3.68
CA ALA A 198 -5.85 -16.40 4.09
C ALA A 198 -5.73 -16.20 5.61
N PRO A 199 -4.94 -17.05 6.30
CA PRO A 199 -4.76 -16.97 7.75
C PRO A 199 -4.04 -15.68 8.14
N TYR A 200 -4.35 -15.17 9.33
CA TYR A 200 -3.71 -13.98 9.88
C TYR A 200 -2.20 -14.20 10.10
N LEU A 201 -1.43 -13.12 10.02
CA LEU A 201 0.02 -13.15 10.25
C LEU A 201 0.38 -13.47 11.71
N ASP A 202 -0.43 -13.03 12.68
CA ASP A 202 -0.08 -13.03 14.10
C ASP A 202 -1.09 -13.76 15.02
N ASN A 203 -1.96 -14.63 14.51
CA ASN A 203 -2.92 -15.35 15.37
C ASN A 203 -3.16 -16.79 14.92
N PRO A 204 -2.70 -17.81 15.68
CA PRO A 204 -2.92 -19.22 15.35
C PRO A 204 -4.36 -19.69 15.57
N ASP A 205 -5.21 -18.92 16.27
CA ASP A 205 -6.53 -19.40 16.76
C ASP A 205 -7.74 -18.77 16.05
N GLU A 206 -7.57 -18.17 14.87
CA GLU A 206 -8.73 -17.79 14.03
C GLU A 206 -9.34 -19.07 13.42
N VAL A 207 -10.38 -19.61 14.08
CA VAL A 207 -11.40 -20.49 13.48
C VAL A 207 -12.44 -19.59 12.82
#